data_AF-A0A075FU20-F1
#
_entry.id   AF-A0A075FU20-F1
#
_cell.length_a   1.000
_cell.length_b   1.000
_cell.length_c   1.000
_cell.angle_alpha   90.00
_cell.angle_beta   90.00
_cell.angle_gamma   90.00
#
_symmetry.space_group_name_H-M   'P 1'
#
loop_
_entity.id
_entity.type
_entity.pdbx_description
1 polymer ?
#
loop_
_entity_poly.entity_id
_entity_poly.type
_entity_poly.pdbx_seq_one_letter_code
_entity_poly.pdbx_strand_id
1 'polypeptide(L)'
;MKSKKNIVAGLGEIGNPILKLFSKYDLVVGYDVNPKLMNNKKFERVSALDTSFLHICIPFGGKFVKSVTSLIKKFDPECAVIHSTIKPFTTKKFKNYHKYPLSIAQYEAFIKEC
;
A
#
# COMPACT_ATOMS: atom_id res chain seq x y z
N MET A 1 -15.57 4.11 -19.13
CA MET A 1 -14.49 4.28 -18.14
C MET A 1 -14.14 2.89 -17.62
N LYS A 2 -12.91 2.38 -17.78
CA LYS A 2 -12.52 1.08 -17.19
C LYS A 2 -12.59 1.21 -15.67
N SER A 3 -13.23 0.25 -15.00
CA SER A 3 -13.21 0.16 -13.54
C SER A 3 -11.77 -0.11 -13.09
N LYS A 4 -11.23 0.71 -12.18
CA LYS A 4 -9.91 0.48 -11.58
C LYS A 4 -10.07 -0.13 -10.19
N LYS A 5 -9.01 -0.75 -9.70
CA LYS A 5 -8.95 -1.29 -8.33
C LYS A 5 -7.98 -0.50 -7.46
N ASN A 6 -8.25 -0.51 -6.16
CA ASN A 6 -7.28 -0.10 -5.15
C ASN A 6 -6.76 -1.35 -4.43
N ILE A 7 -5.50 -1.29 -4.00
CA ILE A 7 -4.85 -2.40 -3.31
C ILE A 7 -4.36 -1.92 -1.96
N VAL A 8 -4.64 -2.71 -0.92
CA VAL A 8 -4.05 -2.53 0.42
C VAL A 8 -3.02 -3.64 0.63
N ALA A 9 -1.74 -3.27 0.68
CA ALA A 9 -0.62 -4.18 0.88
C ALA A 9 -0.19 -4.21 2.36
N GLY A 10 -0.34 -5.39 2.98
CA GLY A 10 -0.22 -5.60 4.43
C GLY A 10 -1.60 -5.59 5.08
N LEU A 11 -2.05 -6.72 5.59
CA LEU A 11 -3.36 -6.97 6.21
C LEU A 11 -3.23 -7.27 7.70
N GLY A 12 -2.35 -6.52 8.36
CA GLY A 12 -2.21 -6.51 9.82
C GLY A 12 -3.16 -5.53 10.49
N GLU A 13 -2.73 -4.98 11.63
CA GLU A 13 -3.50 -4.06 12.47
C GLU A 13 -3.93 -2.79 11.75
N ILE A 14 -3.07 -2.22 10.90
CA ILE A 14 -3.35 -0.97 10.17
C ILE A 14 -4.07 -1.24 8.85
N GLY A 15 -3.68 -2.29 8.14
CA GLY A 15 -4.20 -2.58 6.81
C GLY A 15 -5.65 -3.05 6.80
N ASN A 16 -6.07 -3.86 7.77
CA ASN A 16 -7.45 -4.38 7.81
C ASN A 16 -8.50 -3.28 8.00
N PRO A 17 -8.34 -2.32 8.94
CA PRO A 17 -9.23 -1.17 9.05
C PRO A 17 -9.28 -0.33 7.78
N ILE A 18 -8.12 -0.06 7.16
CA ILE A 18 -8.04 0.70 5.90
C ILE A 18 -8.79 -0.02 4.77
N LEU A 19 -8.56 -1.32 4.60
CA LEU A 19 -9.27 -2.14 3.62
C LEU A 19 -10.78 -2.10 3.86
N LYS A 20 -11.23 -2.26 5.10
CA LYS A 20 -12.65 -2.23 5.47
C LYS A 20 -13.28 -0.85 5.23
N LEU A 21 -12.55 0.23 5.50
CA LEU A 21 -13.03 1.59 5.29
C LEU A 21 -13.22 1.89 3.81
N PHE A 22 -12.20 1.65 2.99
CA PHE A 22 -12.28 1.95 1.55
C PHE A 22 -13.20 0.99 0.79
N SER A 23 -13.33 -0.27 1.23
CA SER A 23 -14.25 -1.23 0.60
C SER A 23 -15.73 -0.81 0.63
N LYS A 24 -16.09 0.23 1.40
CA LYS A 24 -17.45 0.81 1.40
C LYS A 24 -17.74 1.69 0.19
N TYR A 25 -16.70 2.27 -0.41
CA TYR A 25 -16.83 3.29 -1.46
C TYR A 25 -16.17 2.87 -2.77
N ASP A 26 -15.08 2.09 -2.68
CA ASP A 26 -14.25 1.74 -3.83
C ASP A 26 -14.03 0.23 -3.96
N LEU A 27 -13.64 -0.18 -5.16
CA LEU A 27 -13.19 -1.54 -5.43
C LEU A 27 -11.80 -1.77 -4.83
N VAL A 28 -11.76 -2.22 -3.58
CA VAL A 28 -10.50 -2.45 -2.86
C VAL A 28 -10.27 -3.92 -2.57
N VAL A 29 -9.04 -4.38 -2.80
CA VAL A 29 -8.58 -5.73 -2.45
C VAL A 29 -7.34 -5.70 -1.55
N GLY A 30 -7.30 -6.66 -0.64
CA GLY A 30 -6.17 -6.87 0.24
C GLY A 30 -5.11 -7.75 -0.40
N TYR A 31 -3.85 -7.43 -0.14
CA TYR A 31 -2.68 -8.21 -0.51
C TYR A 31 -1.77 -8.38 0.71
N ASP A 32 -1.39 -9.62 1.01
CA ASP A 32 -0.47 -9.92 2.10
C ASP A 32 0.50 -11.03 1.69
N VAL A 33 1.65 -11.12 2.36
CA VAL A 33 2.56 -12.25 2.21
C VAL A 33 1.97 -13.54 2.79
N ASN A 34 1.09 -13.41 3.78
CA ASN A 34 0.33 -14.51 4.35
C ASN A 34 -0.98 -14.72 3.56
N PRO A 35 -1.09 -15.77 2.74
CA PRO A 35 -2.27 -16.01 1.91
C PRO A 35 -3.54 -16.28 2.73
N LYS A 36 -3.41 -16.65 4.02
CA LYS A 36 -4.57 -16.86 4.91
C LYS A 36 -5.32 -15.56 5.24
N LEU A 37 -4.64 -14.42 5.14
CA LEU A 37 -5.26 -13.10 5.35
C LEU A 37 -5.96 -12.57 4.11
N MET A 38 -5.68 -13.17 2.94
CA MET A 38 -6.19 -12.70 1.66
C MET A 38 -7.50 -13.39 1.28
N ASN A 39 -8.41 -12.60 0.70
CA ASN A 39 -9.54 -13.16 -0.05
C ASN A 39 -9.10 -13.42 -1.50
N ASN A 40 -8.47 -14.58 -1.72
CA ASN A 40 -7.88 -14.95 -3.02
C ASN A 40 -8.92 -14.93 -4.15
N LYS A 41 -10.14 -15.42 -3.90
CA LYS A 41 -11.23 -15.39 -4.90
C LYS A 41 -11.57 -13.97 -5.35
N LYS A 42 -11.67 -13.02 -4.40
CA LYS A 42 -11.92 -11.60 -4.72
C LYS A 42 -10.73 -11.01 -5.47
N PHE A 43 -9.50 -11.33 -5.04
CA PHE A 43 -8.28 -10.81 -5.63
C PHE A 43 -8.09 -11.25 -7.10
N GLU A 44 -8.34 -12.53 -7.41
CA GLU A 44 -8.24 -13.08 -8.77
C GLU A 44 -9.25 -12.44 -9.72
N ARG A 45 -10.50 -12.25 -9.26
CA ARG A 45 -11.57 -11.64 -10.07
C ARG A 45 -11.23 -10.24 -10.57
N VAL A 46 -10.44 -9.49 -9.80
CA VAL A 46 -10.05 -8.10 -10.14
C VAL A 46 -8.61 -8.00 -10.64
N SER A 47 -7.93 -9.13 -10.83
CA SER A 47 -6.51 -9.16 -11.18
C SER A 47 -6.20 -8.41 -12.48
N ALA A 48 -7.09 -8.50 -13.47
CA ALA A 48 -6.98 -7.85 -14.77
C ALA A 48 -7.30 -6.33 -14.78
N LEU A 49 -7.80 -5.76 -13.68
CA LEU A 49 -8.08 -4.33 -13.61
C LEU A 49 -6.81 -3.52 -13.33
N ASP A 50 -6.71 -2.31 -13.88
CA ASP A 50 -5.61 -1.40 -13.57
C ASP A 50 -5.69 -0.95 -12.10
N THR A 51 -4.53 -0.66 -11.49
CA THR A 51 -4.45 -0.23 -10.09
C THR A 51 -4.39 1.30 -10.01
N SER A 52 -5.37 1.94 -9.36
CA SER A 52 -5.30 3.38 -9.10
C SER A 52 -4.40 3.68 -7.91
N PHE A 53 -4.79 3.21 -6.72
CA PHE A 53 -4.04 3.44 -5.49
C PHE A 53 -3.47 2.15 -4.91
N LEU A 54 -2.19 2.20 -4.54
CA LEU A 54 -1.52 1.17 -3.73
C LEU A 54 -1.27 1.73 -2.32
N HIS A 55 -2.04 1.26 -1.36
CA HIS A 55 -1.89 1.60 0.06
C HIS A 55 -0.93 0.62 0.74
N ILE A 56 0.23 1.10 1.15
CA ILE A 56 1.30 0.32 1.76
C ILE A 56 1.19 0.42 3.28
N CYS A 57 0.84 -0.69 3.91
CA CYS A 57 0.64 -0.83 5.36
C CYS A 57 1.61 -1.87 5.94
N ILE A 58 2.84 -1.94 5.41
CA ILE A 58 3.88 -2.88 5.86
C ILE A 58 4.84 -2.18 6.84
N PRO A 59 5.30 -2.84 7.92
CA PRO A 59 6.17 -2.20 8.91
C PRO A 59 7.49 -1.75 8.29
N PHE A 60 8.00 -0.60 8.76
CA PHE A 60 9.32 -0.11 8.35
C PHE A 60 10.43 -0.99 8.94
N GLY A 61 11.43 -1.32 8.12
CA GLY A 61 12.55 -2.19 8.50
C GLY A 61 13.61 -2.25 7.40
N GLY A 62 14.66 -3.05 7.62
CA GLY A 62 15.82 -3.11 6.70
C GLY A 62 15.48 -3.49 5.25
N LYS A 63 14.37 -4.22 5.05
CA LYS A 63 13.90 -4.64 3.71
C LYS A 63 12.75 -3.78 3.17
N PHE A 64 12.30 -2.76 3.91
CA PHE A 64 11.10 -1.97 3.56
C PHE A 64 11.17 -1.38 2.16
N VAL A 65 12.27 -0.68 1.84
CA VAL A 65 12.45 -0.05 0.52
C VAL A 65 12.34 -1.08 -0.60
N LYS A 66 13.02 -2.23 -0.44
CA LYS A 66 12.97 -3.32 -1.42
C LYS A 66 11.55 -3.89 -1.57
N SER A 67 10.85 -4.12 -0.46
CA SER A 67 9.48 -4.63 -0.46
C SER A 67 8.53 -3.66 -1.18
N VAL A 68 8.59 -2.36 -0.85
CA VAL A 68 7.78 -1.33 -1.50
C VAL A 68 8.08 -1.24 -2.99
N THR A 69 9.35 -1.21 -3.37
CA THR A 69 9.78 -1.24 -4.77
C THR A 69 9.18 -2.43 -5.53
N SER A 70 9.23 -3.63 -4.94
CA SER A 70 8.66 -4.83 -5.55
C SER A 70 7.14 -4.74 -5.69
N LEU A 71 6.44 -4.17 -4.71
CA LEU A 71 4.98 -3.98 -4.78
C LEU A 71 4.59 -2.97 -5.87
N ILE A 72 5.30 -1.84 -5.97
CA ILE A 72 5.06 -0.83 -7.01
C ILE A 72 5.29 -1.46 -8.39
N LYS A 73 6.39 -2.18 -8.60
CA LYS A 73 6.65 -2.89 -9.87
C LYS A 73 5.60 -3.96 -10.19
N LYS A 74 5.09 -4.66 -9.17
CA LYS A 74 4.12 -5.74 -9.33
C LYS A 74 2.73 -5.22 -9.74
N PHE A 75 2.31 -4.11 -9.17
CA PHE A 75 0.94 -3.61 -9.32
C PHE A 75 0.79 -2.42 -10.26
N ASP A 76 1.91 -1.81 -10.64
CA ASP A 76 1.99 -0.64 -11.52
C ASP A 76 0.92 0.43 -11.21
N PRO A 77 0.82 0.89 -9.94
CA PRO A 77 -0.26 1.77 -9.53
C PRO A 77 -0.07 3.18 -10.07
N GLU A 78 -1.16 3.90 -10.32
CA GLU A 78 -1.11 5.33 -10.67
C GLU A 78 -0.53 6.16 -9.50
N CYS A 79 -0.84 5.77 -8.26
CA CYS A 79 -0.33 6.39 -7.06
C CYS A 79 -0.06 5.36 -5.97
N ALA A 80 1.02 5.55 -5.22
CA ALA A 80 1.32 4.76 -4.02
C ALA A 80 1.26 5.65 -2.78
N VAL A 81 0.58 5.15 -1.74
CA VAL A 81 0.35 5.83 -0.46
C VAL A 81 0.90 4.96 0.66
N ILE A 82 1.82 5.48 1.48
CA ILE A 82 2.43 4.72 2.58
C ILE A 82 1.77 5.14 3.90
N HIS A 83 1.12 4.19 4.58
CA HIS A 83 0.45 4.36 5.89
C HIS A 83 1.25 3.75 7.04
N SER A 84 2.57 3.65 6.88
CA SER A 84 3.45 2.98 7.84
C SER A 84 4.24 4.00 8.64
N THR A 85 4.61 3.67 9.88
CA THR A 85 5.52 4.50 10.68
C THR A 85 6.88 4.54 10.00
N ILE A 86 7.14 5.60 9.23
CA ILE A 86 8.40 5.79 8.53
C ILE A 86 9.27 6.77 9.29
N LYS A 87 10.58 6.50 9.35
CA LYS A 87 11.53 7.51 9.87
C LYS A 87 11.49 8.75 8.96
N PRO A 88 11.63 9.97 9.52
CA PRO A 88 11.74 11.19 8.74
C PRO A 88 12.78 11.06 7.61
N PHE A 89 12.56 11.76 6.49
CA PHE A 89 13.44 11.76 5.31
C PHE A 89 13.54 10.45 4.51
N THR A 90 12.79 9.40 4.85
CA THR A 90 12.77 8.14 4.07
C THR A 90 12.31 8.35 2.61
N THR A 91 11.48 9.36 2.34
CA THR A 91 11.07 9.79 0.98
C THR A 91 12.26 10.12 0.07
N LYS A 92 13.34 10.69 0.59
CA LYS A 92 14.54 11.02 -0.20
C LYS A 92 15.20 9.77 -0.81
N LYS A 93 15.01 8.59 -0.19
CA LYS A 93 15.52 7.31 -0.71
C LYS A 93 14.70 6.76 -1.89
N PHE A 94 13.50 7.28 -2.13
CA PHE A 94 12.62 6.88 -3.23
C PHE A 94 12.67 7.84 -4.44
N LYS A 95 13.54 8.86 -4.43
CA LYS A 95 13.65 9.89 -5.49
C LYS A 95 13.82 9.34 -6.91
N ASN A 96 14.34 8.12 -7.09
CA ASN A 96 14.56 7.55 -8.42
C ASN A 96 13.27 6.99 -9.08
N TYR A 97 12.12 6.97 -8.40
CA TYR A 97 10.83 6.59 -8.99
C TYR A 97 10.15 7.80 -9.63
N HIS A 98 10.78 8.38 -10.66
CA HIS A 98 10.29 9.57 -11.36
C HIS A 98 8.95 9.40 -12.11
N LYS A 99 8.42 8.18 -12.20
CA LYS A 99 7.23 7.86 -13.00
C LYS A 99 5.90 7.90 -12.23
N TYR A 100 5.93 7.90 -10.88
CA TYR A 100 4.72 7.80 -10.07
C TYR A 100 4.66 8.92 -9.02
N PRO A 101 3.55 9.65 -8.89
CA PRO A 101 3.34 10.53 -7.75
C PRO A 101 3.24 9.69 -6.47
N LEU A 102 4.33 9.61 -5.71
CA LEU A 102 4.36 9.02 -4.38
C LEU A 102 3.90 10.08 -3.37
N SER A 103 2.61 10.13 -3.06
CA SER A 103 2.12 10.93 -1.94
C SER A 103 2.17 10.09 -0.67
N ILE A 104 3.14 10.36 0.20
CA ILE A 104 3.13 9.78 1.55
C ILE A 104 2.25 10.66 2.44
N ALA A 105 1.10 10.15 2.87
CA ALA A 105 0.41 10.69 4.03
C ALA A 105 1.20 10.24 5.28
N GLN A 106 2.08 11.10 5.78
CA GLN A 106 2.80 10.83 7.01
C GLN A 106 1.81 10.97 8.17
N TYR A 107 1.46 9.86 8.82
CA TYR A 107 1.07 9.93 10.22
C TYR A 107 2.36 10.08 11.02
N GLU A 108 2.61 11.27 11.56
CA GLU A 108 3.62 11.44 12.60
C GLU A 108 3.17 10.61 13.81
N ALA A 109 3.82 9.47 14.02
CA ALA A 109 3.86 8.91 15.36
C ALA A 109 4.72 9.87 16.19
N PHE A 110 4.06 10.81 16.85
CA PHE A 110 4.64 11.68 17.85
C PHE A 110 5.06 10.82 19.05
N ILE A 111 6.17 10.09 18.93
CA ILE A 111 6.93 9.66 20.10
C ILE A 111 7.79 10.88 20.46
N LYS A 112 7.15 11.89 21.05
CA LYS A 112 7.85 12.71 22.03
C LYS A 112 7.93 11.86 23.29
N GLU A 113 9.16 11.54 23.64
CA GLU A 113 9.63 11.31 25.02
C GLU A 113 8.77 10.38 25.90
N CYS A 114 9.20 9.12 25.94
CA CYS A 114 9.50 8.50 27.23
C CYS A 114 11.01 8.42 27.37
#